data_AF-S7VBT4-F1
#
_entry.id   AF-S7VBT4-F1
#
_cell.length_a   1.000
_cell.length_b   1.000
_cell.length_c   1.000
_cell.angle_alpha   90.00
_cell.angle_beta   90.00
_cell.angle_gamma   90.00
#
_symmetry.space_group_name_H-M   'P 1'
#
loop_
_entity.id
_entity.type
_entity.pdbx_description
1 polymer ?
#
loop_
_entity_poly.entity_id
_entity_poly.type
_entity_poly.pdbx_seq_one_letter_code
_entity_poly.pdbx_strand_id
1 'polypeptide(L)'
;MELEGEAYFEVAKDQLRPFKVITGPVTTQALGTTFNISAYKGESLDISLLTGRVAVKGALDESGELKLDKGEGLEIDLVKGEIVKVAFDETLLLSWTRKTIVFNQTKMFEVKRVLENWYGVNVKFTNLPSNSLEVSGKFKDQPLKNVLEGLSYSARFNYKIYKDEVTLTFN
;
A
#
# COMPACT_ATOMS: atom_id res chain seq x y z
N MET A 1 6.49 4.24 -17.56
CA MET A 1 6.99 4.86 -16.32
C MET A 1 7.38 3.73 -15.39
N GLU A 2 8.47 3.87 -14.66
CA GLU A 2 8.84 2.94 -13.59
C GLU A 2 8.28 3.45 -12.26
N LEU A 3 7.83 2.54 -11.40
CA LEU A 3 7.28 2.85 -10.09
C LEU A 3 7.91 1.95 -9.02
N GLU A 4 8.37 2.56 -7.94
CA GLU A 4 8.70 1.94 -6.66
C GLU A 4 7.97 2.74 -5.58
N GLY A 5 7.16 2.07 -4.76
CA GLY A 5 6.24 2.72 -3.82
C GLY A 5 4.77 2.66 -4.27
N GLU A 6 3.95 3.61 -3.81
CA GLU A 6 2.50 3.62 -4.10
C GLU A 6 2.08 4.83 -4.94
N ALA A 7 1.19 4.60 -5.92
CA ALA A 7 0.65 5.65 -6.76
C ALA A 7 -0.78 5.36 -7.24
N TYR A 8 -1.57 6.43 -7.29
CA TYR A 8 -2.92 6.47 -7.84
C TYR A 8 -2.90 7.18 -9.20
N PHE A 9 -3.50 6.55 -10.21
CA PHE A 9 -3.47 7.02 -11.58
C PHE A 9 -4.88 7.28 -12.11
N GLU A 10 -5.07 8.46 -12.69
CA GLU A 10 -6.22 8.80 -13.54
C GLU A 10 -5.73 8.97 -14.98
N VAL A 11 -5.88 7.91 -15.77
CA VAL A 11 -5.38 7.87 -17.14
C VAL A 11 -6.49 8.26 -18.10
N ALA A 12 -6.23 9.26 -18.95
CA ALA A 12 -7.15 9.65 -20.02
C ALA A 12 -7.35 8.51 -21.03
N LYS A 13 -8.55 8.44 -21.62
CA LYS A 13 -8.87 7.39 -22.59
C LYS A 13 -8.14 7.60 -23.92
N ASP A 14 -7.18 6.74 -24.18
CA ASP A 14 -6.46 6.69 -25.45
C ASP A 14 -6.08 5.23 -25.77
N GLN A 15 -6.77 4.63 -26.75
CA GLN A 15 -6.52 3.24 -27.15
C GLN A 15 -5.29 3.08 -28.04
N LEU A 16 -4.83 4.16 -28.68
CA LEU A 16 -3.69 4.13 -29.59
C LEU A 16 -2.37 4.33 -28.82
N ARG A 17 -2.44 4.94 -27.63
CA ARG A 17 -1.28 5.18 -26.76
C ARG A 17 -1.54 4.63 -25.35
N PRO A 18 -1.39 3.31 -25.15
CA PRO A 18 -1.57 2.71 -23.84
C PRO A 18 -0.61 3.29 -22.80
N PHE A 19 -1.14 3.61 -21.62
CA PHE A 19 -0.32 4.00 -20.48
C PHE A 19 0.24 2.74 -19.81
N LYS A 20 1.55 2.72 -19.54
CA LYS A 20 2.24 1.57 -18.97
C LYS A 20 3.01 1.97 -17.71
N VAL A 21 2.75 1.26 -16.63
CA VAL A 21 3.50 1.33 -15.37
C VAL A 21 4.29 0.03 -15.21
N ILE A 22 5.58 0.15 -14.94
CA ILE A 22 6.51 -0.96 -14.79
C ILE A 22 6.93 -1.02 -13.33
N THR A 23 6.73 -2.18 -12.69
CA THR A 23 7.06 -2.45 -11.28
C THR A 23 7.84 -3.76 -11.21
N GLY A 24 9.17 -3.66 -11.25
CA GLY A 24 10.04 -4.83 -11.40
C GLY A 24 9.73 -5.61 -12.69
N PRO A 25 9.45 -6.92 -12.63
CA PRO A 25 9.13 -7.72 -13.82
C PRO A 25 7.70 -7.49 -14.35
N VAL A 26 6.84 -6.81 -13.58
CA VAL A 26 5.42 -6.65 -13.90
C VAL A 26 5.17 -5.38 -14.69
N THR A 27 4.39 -5.49 -15.76
CA THR A 27 3.87 -4.36 -16.53
C THR A 27 2.36 -4.28 -16.41
N THR A 28 1.89 -3.14 -15.92
CA THR A 28 0.48 -2.79 -15.81
C THR A 28 0.10 -1.81 -16.93
N GLN A 29 -0.81 -2.22 -17.81
CA GLN A 29 -1.25 -1.45 -18.97
C GLN A 29 -2.70 -0.99 -18.82
N ALA A 30 -2.92 0.32 -18.95
CA ALA A 30 -4.22 0.99 -18.81
C ALA A 30 -4.64 1.68 -20.12
N LEU A 31 -5.96 1.65 -20.40
CA LEU A 31 -6.59 2.27 -21.57
C LEU A 31 -7.78 3.14 -21.14
N GLY A 32 -7.52 4.30 -20.54
CA GLY A 32 -8.57 5.14 -19.98
C GLY A 32 -9.15 4.57 -18.70
N THR A 33 -8.36 4.60 -17.62
CA THR A 33 -8.56 3.77 -16.44
C THR A 33 -8.18 4.57 -15.19
N THR A 34 -8.92 4.33 -14.12
CA THR A 34 -8.54 4.76 -12.78
C THR A 34 -8.10 3.54 -11.96
N PHE A 35 -6.87 3.55 -11.47
CA PHE A 35 -6.30 2.42 -10.73
C PHE A 35 -5.23 2.86 -9.72
N ASN A 36 -4.96 2.02 -8.74
CA ASN A 36 -3.88 2.18 -7.76
C ASN A 36 -2.85 1.07 -7.95
N ILE A 37 -1.58 1.37 -7.71
CA ILE A 37 -0.52 0.37 -7.58
C ILE A 37 0.26 0.63 -6.30
N SER A 38 0.44 -0.41 -5.47
CA SER A 38 1.37 -0.44 -4.35
C SER A 38 2.48 -1.45 -4.65
N ALA A 39 3.71 -0.95 -4.81
CA ALA A 39 4.86 -1.72 -5.27
C ALA A 39 6.08 -1.45 -4.38
N TYR A 40 5.93 -1.67 -3.08
CA TYR A 40 7.02 -1.55 -2.12
C TYR A 40 7.95 -2.77 -2.16
N LYS A 41 9.25 -2.54 -2.03
CA LYS A 41 10.26 -3.61 -2.08
C LYS A 41 10.10 -4.58 -0.90
N GLY A 42 10.08 -5.88 -1.21
CA GLY A 42 9.97 -6.95 -0.21
C GLY A 42 8.54 -7.31 0.18
N GLU A 43 7.56 -6.80 -0.56
CA GLU A 43 6.14 -7.02 -0.34
C GLU A 43 5.46 -7.53 -1.60
N SER A 44 4.22 -7.99 -1.43
CA SER A 44 3.33 -8.24 -2.55
C SER A 44 3.12 -6.95 -3.35
N LEU A 45 3.11 -7.07 -4.67
CA LEU A 45 2.68 -6.02 -5.57
C LEU A 45 1.15 -6.03 -5.64
N ASP A 46 0.53 -4.93 -5.21
CA ASP A 46 -0.93 -4.77 -5.28
C ASP A 46 -1.34 -3.85 -6.42
N ILE A 47 -2.32 -4.29 -7.22
CA ILE A 47 -2.91 -3.50 -8.30
C ILE A 47 -4.43 -3.49 -8.09
N SER A 48 -5.05 -2.32 -7.98
CA SER A 48 -6.49 -2.19 -7.73
C SER A 48 -7.17 -1.36 -8.81
N LEU A 49 -8.22 -1.90 -9.43
CA LEU A 49 -8.92 -1.24 -10.54
C LEU A 49 -10.23 -0.58 -10.10
N LEU A 50 -10.30 0.75 -10.18
CA LEU A 50 -11.50 1.53 -9.83
C LEU A 50 -12.43 1.77 -11.02
N THR A 51 -11.89 2.10 -12.19
CA THR A 51 -12.68 2.29 -13.42
C THR A 51 -11.91 1.90 -14.66
N GLY A 52 -12.61 1.51 -15.72
CA GLY A 52 -11.98 1.15 -17.00
C GLY A 52 -11.51 -0.30 -17.01
N ARG A 53 -10.36 -0.55 -17.63
CA ARG A 53 -9.76 -1.90 -17.74
C ARG A 53 -8.25 -1.82 -17.61
N VAL A 54 -7.68 -2.84 -16.98
CA VAL A 54 -6.23 -3.00 -16.84
C VAL A 54 -5.83 -4.38 -17.33
N ALA A 55 -4.71 -4.44 -18.03
CA ALA A 55 -4.01 -5.66 -18.39
C ALA A 55 -2.68 -5.73 -17.64
N VAL A 56 -2.43 -6.83 -16.95
CA VAL A 56 -1.21 -7.08 -16.17
C VAL A 56 -0.43 -8.22 -16.82
N LYS A 57 0.88 -8.00 -17.02
CA LYS A 57 1.80 -8.94 -17.71
C LYS A 57 3.09 -9.11 -16.93
N GLY A 58 3.76 -10.26 -17.12
CA GLY A 58 5.09 -10.51 -16.55
C GLY A 58 5.10 -10.86 -15.06
N ALA A 59 3.93 -11.15 -14.49
CA ALA A 59 3.77 -11.48 -13.07
C ALA A 59 4.12 -12.94 -12.74
N LEU A 60 3.96 -13.86 -13.69
CA LEU A 60 4.45 -15.25 -13.65
C LEU A 60 4.87 -15.64 -15.08
N ASP A 61 5.88 -16.49 -15.22
CA ASP A 61 6.52 -16.91 -16.47
C ASP A 61 5.59 -17.49 -17.56
N GLU A 62 4.29 -17.62 -17.28
CA GLU A 62 3.29 -17.94 -18.28
C GLU A 62 2.85 -16.68 -19.04
N SER A 63 3.02 -16.72 -20.36
CA SER A 63 2.62 -15.74 -21.39
C SER A 63 1.16 -15.16 -21.34
N GLY A 64 0.41 -15.39 -20.27
CA GLY A 64 -0.94 -14.91 -20.04
C GLY A 64 -1.01 -13.44 -19.63
N GLU A 65 -1.92 -12.71 -20.26
CA GLU A 65 -2.36 -11.38 -19.85
C GLU A 65 -3.49 -11.52 -18.82
N LEU A 66 -3.29 -11.04 -17.60
CA LEU A 66 -4.36 -10.99 -16.60
C LEU A 66 -5.16 -9.70 -16.77
N LYS A 67 -6.48 -9.83 -16.81
CA LYS A 67 -7.39 -8.69 -16.94
C LYS A 67 -8.15 -8.49 -15.63
N LEU A 68 -8.25 -7.23 -15.24
CA LEU A 68 -9.09 -6.80 -14.14
C LEU A 68 -10.32 -6.08 -14.66
N ASP A 69 -11.44 -6.36 -14.01
CA ASP A 69 -12.68 -5.59 -14.09
C ASP A 69 -12.79 -4.64 -12.90
N LYS A 70 -13.74 -3.70 -12.98
CA LYS A 70 -13.98 -2.71 -11.92
C LYS A 70 -14.23 -3.40 -10.58
N GLY A 71 -13.54 -2.94 -9.53
CA GLY A 71 -13.65 -3.44 -8.16
C GLY A 71 -12.78 -4.67 -7.88
N GLU A 72 -12.04 -5.14 -8.87
CA GLU A 72 -11.07 -6.23 -8.71
C GLU A 72 -9.65 -5.70 -8.55
N GLY A 73 -8.86 -6.40 -7.75
CA GLY A 73 -7.42 -6.19 -7.64
C GLY A 73 -6.63 -7.49 -7.79
N LEU A 74 -5.32 -7.36 -7.95
CA LEU A 74 -4.36 -8.44 -7.85
C LEU A 74 -3.42 -8.16 -6.69
N GLU A 75 -3.16 -9.18 -5.88
CA GLU A 75 -2.01 -9.27 -4.99
C GLU A 75 -1.02 -10.25 -5.62
N ILE A 76 0.21 -9.80 -5.84
CA ILE A 76 1.26 -10.55 -6.55
C ILE A 76 2.46 -10.70 -5.64
N ASP A 77 2.68 -11.89 -5.08
CA ASP A 77 3.90 -12.22 -4.34
C ASP A 77 4.98 -12.67 -5.34
N LEU A 78 5.88 -11.75 -5.68
CA LEU A 78 6.98 -11.99 -6.64
C LEU A 78 8.03 -12.99 -6.12
N VAL A 79 8.11 -13.21 -4.81
CA VAL A 79 9.09 -14.12 -4.21
C VAL A 79 8.56 -15.55 -4.27
N LYS A 80 7.28 -15.74 -3.94
CA LYS A 80 6.63 -17.06 -4.00
C LYS A 80 6.14 -17.42 -5.40
N GLY A 81 6.00 -16.42 -6.29
CA GLY A 81 5.37 -16.62 -7.58
C GLY A 81 3.87 -16.92 -7.44
N GLU A 82 3.19 -16.22 -6.53
CA GLU A 82 1.76 -16.38 -6.30
C GLU A 82 1.01 -15.13 -6.78
N ILE A 83 -0.12 -15.34 -7.45
CA ILE A 83 -1.04 -14.26 -7.83
C ILE A 83 -2.42 -14.62 -7.30
N VAL A 84 -3.02 -13.68 -6.57
CA VAL A 84 -4.39 -13.81 -6.06
C VAL A 84 -5.21 -12.64 -6.57
N LYS A 85 -6.38 -12.93 -7.12
CA LYS A 85 -7.38 -11.89 -7.41
C LYS A 85 -8.17 -11.60 -6.13
N VAL A 86 -8.22 -10.33 -5.75
CA VAL A 86 -8.83 -9.88 -4.49
C VAL A 86 -9.89 -8.82 -4.76
N ALA A 87 -10.90 -8.74 -3.90
CA ALA A 87 -11.77 -7.58 -3.81
C ALA A 87 -11.15 -6.57 -2.83
N PHE A 88 -11.44 -5.29 -3.01
CA PHE A 88 -10.95 -4.23 -2.12
C PHE A 88 -12.04 -3.21 -1.80
N ASP A 89 -11.88 -2.51 -0.68
CA ASP A 89 -12.73 -1.38 -0.32
C ASP A 89 -12.18 -0.11 -0.97
N GLU A 90 -12.91 0.42 -1.97
CA GLU A 90 -12.54 1.66 -2.68
C GLU A 90 -12.36 2.85 -1.73
N THR A 91 -13.15 2.94 -0.65
CA THR A 91 -13.08 4.04 0.31
C THR A 91 -11.79 3.96 1.12
N LEU A 92 -11.41 2.75 1.54
CA LEU A 92 -10.16 2.52 2.24
C LEU A 92 -8.96 2.79 1.33
N LEU A 93 -8.96 2.23 0.13
CA LEU A 93 -7.90 2.40 -0.86
C LEU A 93 -7.61 3.86 -1.16
N LEU A 94 -8.66 4.68 -1.35
CA LEU A 94 -8.49 6.09 -1.70
C LEU A 94 -8.23 7.00 -0.50
N SER A 95 -8.25 6.49 0.73
CA SER A 95 -8.10 7.33 1.93
C SER A 95 -6.78 8.09 1.94
N TRP A 96 -5.70 7.49 1.44
CA TRP A 96 -4.38 8.14 1.40
C TRP A 96 -4.37 9.38 0.50
N THR A 97 -5.02 9.31 -0.67
CA THR A 97 -5.19 10.48 -1.58
C THR A 97 -5.93 11.65 -0.93
N ARG A 98 -6.71 11.37 0.12
CA ARG A 98 -7.48 12.34 0.91
C ARG A 98 -6.80 12.69 2.23
N LYS A 99 -5.48 12.51 2.32
CA LYS A 99 -4.67 12.75 3.53
C LYS A 99 -5.19 12.01 4.77
N THR A 100 -5.77 10.83 4.58
CA THR A 100 -6.32 10.03 5.68
C THR A 100 -5.60 8.71 5.78
N ILE A 101 -5.00 8.45 6.95
CA ILE A 101 -4.47 7.13 7.31
C ILE A 101 -5.60 6.33 7.95
N VAL A 102 -5.76 5.09 7.54
CA VAL A 102 -6.71 4.15 8.15
C VAL A 102 -5.97 2.86 8.47
N PHE A 103 -6.03 2.48 9.74
CA PHE A 103 -5.63 1.16 10.23
C PHE A 103 -6.91 0.40 10.57
N ASN A 104 -7.01 -0.83 10.08
CA ASN A 104 -8.13 -1.72 10.33
C ASN A 104 -7.58 -3.10 10.63
N GLN A 105 -7.52 -3.45 11.92
CA GLN A 105 -6.87 -4.68 12.39
C GLN A 105 -5.47 -4.86 11.80
N THR A 106 -4.71 -3.77 11.72
CA THR A 106 -3.43 -3.70 11.02
C THR A 106 -2.29 -4.12 11.94
N LYS A 107 -1.43 -5.05 11.48
CA LYS A 107 -0.27 -5.51 12.24
C LYS A 107 0.77 -4.41 12.44
N MET A 108 1.48 -4.42 13.57
CA MET A 108 2.43 -3.35 13.90
C MET A 108 3.56 -3.14 12.87
N PHE A 109 4.02 -4.18 12.19
CA PHE A 109 5.02 -4.04 11.13
C PHE A 109 4.49 -3.22 9.94
N GLU A 110 3.23 -3.42 9.58
CA GLU A 110 2.56 -2.64 8.54
C GLU A 110 2.28 -1.21 9.00
N VAL A 111 1.86 -1.02 10.25
CA VAL A 111 1.72 0.31 10.86
C VAL A 111 3.04 1.09 10.76
N LYS A 112 4.16 0.45 11.13
CA LYS A 112 5.49 1.03 10.99
C LYS A 112 5.70 1.53 9.55
N ARG A 113 5.48 0.69 8.55
CA ARG A 113 5.68 1.04 7.14
C ARG A 113 4.83 2.22 6.72
N VAL A 114 3.54 2.22 7.07
CA VAL A 114 2.63 3.33 6.77
C VAL A 114 3.15 4.62 7.37
N LEU A 115 3.66 4.60 8.61
CA LEU A 115 4.25 5.78 9.24
C LEU A 115 5.54 6.24 8.53
N GLU A 116 6.42 5.30 8.17
CA GLU A 116 7.66 5.60 7.44
C GLU A 116 7.37 6.27 6.09
N ASN A 117 6.44 5.70 5.31
CA ASN A 117 6.07 6.20 3.98
C ASN A 117 5.31 7.53 4.05
N TRP A 118 4.39 7.68 5.01
CA TRP A 118 3.56 8.88 5.11
C TRP A 118 4.33 10.11 5.60
N TYR A 119 5.24 9.91 6.55
CA TYR A 119 5.94 11.00 7.23
C TYR A 119 7.42 11.11 6.86
N GLY A 120 7.97 10.18 6.08
CA GLY A 120 9.39 10.17 5.70
C GLY A 120 10.31 9.94 6.89
N VAL A 121 9.92 9.05 7.81
CA VAL A 121 10.67 8.72 9.04
C VAL A 121 11.19 7.29 9.00
N ASN A 122 12.12 6.94 9.89
CA ASN A 122 12.56 5.58 10.17
C ASN A 122 11.99 5.14 11.53
N VAL A 123 11.20 4.06 11.54
CA VAL A 123 10.58 3.55 12.76
C VAL A 123 11.31 2.31 13.24
N LYS A 124 11.72 2.32 14.51
CA LYS A 124 12.37 1.19 15.18
C LYS A 124 11.51 0.68 16.33
N PHE A 125 11.53 -0.64 16.51
CA PHE A 125 10.91 -1.28 17.68
C PHE A 125 11.98 -1.59 18.72
N THR A 126 11.70 -1.22 19.96
CA THR A 126 12.40 -1.70 21.15
C THR A 126 11.42 -2.60 21.91
N ASN A 127 11.85 -3.82 22.23
CA ASN A 127 10.98 -4.94 22.66
C ASN A 127 9.93 -5.23 21.58
N LEU A 128 10.19 -6.24 20.74
CA LEU A 128 9.32 -6.52 19.60
C LEU A 128 7.85 -6.69 20.04
N PRO A 129 6.89 -6.05 19.36
CA PRO A 129 5.48 -6.31 19.61
C PRO A 129 5.15 -7.78 19.34
N SER A 130 4.10 -8.29 19.97
CA SER A 130 3.55 -9.59 19.59
C SER A 130 3.21 -9.61 18.09
N ASN A 131 3.50 -10.71 17.41
CA ASN A 131 3.13 -10.89 16.00
C ASN A 131 1.60 -10.85 15.77
N SER A 132 0.81 -11.05 16.83
CA SER A 132 -0.65 -10.95 16.81
C SER A 132 -1.18 -9.56 17.21
N LEU A 133 -0.31 -8.60 17.51
CA LEU A 133 -0.74 -7.27 17.90
C LEU A 133 -1.21 -6.48 16.68
N GLU A 134 -2.48 -6.11 16.70
CA GLU A 134 -3.16 -5.36 15.66
C GLU A 134 -3.75 -4.08 16.24
N VAL A 135 -3.78 -3.02 15.44
CA VAL A 135 -4.38 -1.74 15.81
C VAL A 135 -5.41 -1.31 14.78
N SER A 136 -6.39 -0.55 15.25
CA SER A 136 -7.37 0.11 14.39
C SER A 136 -7.44 1.59 14.74
N GLY A 137 -7.64 2.43 13.73
CA GLY A 137 -7.68 3.87 13.91
C GLY A 137 -7.81 4.60 12.59
N LYS A 138 -8.38 5.81 12.63
CA LYS A 138 -8.53 6.66 11.45
C LYS A 138 -8.00 8.05 11.77
N PHE A 139 -7.01 8.49 11.02
CA PHE A 139 -6.30 9.75 11.25
C PHE A 139 -6.35 10.60 10.00
N LYS A 140 -7.18 11.65 10.01
CA LYS A 140 -7.33 12.59 8.89
C LYS A 140 -6.44 13.81 9.11
N ASP A 141 -5.50 14.03 8.19
CA ASP A 141 -4.60 15.17 8.12
C ASP A 141 -3.92 15.48 9.47
N GLN A 142 -3.48 14.43 10.16
CA GLN A 142 -2.85 14.53 11.47
C GLN A 142 -1.33 14.59 11.36
N PRO A 143 -0.64 15.30 12.26
CA PRO A 143 0.81 15.18 12.40
C PRO A 143 1.19 13.83 13.01
N LEU A 144 2.41 13.36 12.71
CA LEU A 144 2.95 12.09 13.20
C LEU A 144 2.76 11.90 14.71
N LYS A 145 3.03 12.94 15.51
CA LYS A 145 2.88 12.91 16.96
C LYS A 145 1.46 12.50 17.40
N ASN A 146 0.42 13.06 16.78
CA ASN A 146 -0.97 12.77 17.14
C ASN A 146 -1.35 11.33 16.77
N VAL A 147 -0.83 10.83 15.64
CA VAL A 147 -1.03 9.43 15.24
C VAL A 147 -0.35 8.47 16.22
N LEU A 148 0.91 8.73 16.57
CA LEU A 148 1.66 7.93 17.54
C LEU A 148 1.01 7.95 18.93
N GLU A 149 0.55 9.12 19.39
CA GLU A 149 -0.20 9.26 20.63
C GLU A 149 -1.45 8.37 20.63
N GLY A 150 -2.28 8.46 19.59
CA GLY A 150 -3.50 7.64 19.48
C GLY A 150 -3.20 6.14 19.45
N LEU A 151 -2.21 5.71 18.68
CA LEU A 151 -1.78 4.31 18.59
C LEU A 151 -1.15 3.80 19.89
N SER A 152 -0.44 4.65 20.64
CA SER A 152 0.24 4.28 21.88
C SER A 152 -0.74 3.79 22.94
N TYR A 153 -1.95 4.37 22.99
CA TYR A 153 -3.00 3.96 23.92
C TYR A 153 -3.55 2.56 23.59
N SER A 154 -3.80 2.27 22.30
CA SER A 154 -4.36 0.99 21.89
C SER A 154 -3.33 -0.15 21.96
N ALA A 155 -2.07 0.13 21.57
CA ALA A 155 -1.01 -0.87 21.46
C ALA A 155 -0.06 -0.91 22.68
N ARG A 156 -0.27 -0.04 23.67
CA ARG A 156 0.48 0.01 24.94
C ARG A 156 2.01 0.13 24.76
N PHE A 157 2.44 1.01 23.87
CA PHE A 157 3.86 1.35 23.71
C PHE A 157 4.13 2.80 24.16
N ASN A 158 5.37 3.08 24.56
CA ASN A 158 5.89 4.44 24.66
C ASN A 158 6.60 4.81 23.35
N TYR A 159 6.70 6.10 23.01
CA TYR A 159 7.43 6.52 21.82
C TYR A 159 8.36 7.70 22.07
N LYS A 160 9.41 7.79 21.25
CA LYS A 160 10.30 8.94 21.15
C LYS A 160 10.51 9.30 19.69
N ILE A 161 10.54 10.59 19.39
CA ILE A 161 10.83 11.13 18.06
C ILE A 161 12.12 11.94 18.19
N TYR A 162 13.12 11.64 17.36
CA TYR A 162 14.35 12.40 17.25
C TYR A 162 14.72 12.56 15.78
N LYS A 163 14.57 13.78 15.26
CA LYS A 163 14.69 14.09 13.83
C LYS A 163 13.74 13.19 13.00
N ASP A 164 14.30 12.39 12.11
CA ASP A 164 13.66 11.42 11.24
C ASP A 164 13.57 10.03 11.88
N GLU A 165 14.07 9.81 13.09
CA GLU A 165 13.98 8.52 13.78
C GLU A 165 12.86 8.50 14.82
N VAL A 166 12.03 7.47 14.77
CA VAL A 166 10.96 7.18 15.73
C VAL A 166 11.25 5.85 16.40
N THR A 167 11.35 5.85 17.73
CA THR A 167 11.46 4.59 18.50
C THR A 167 10.14 4.31 19.20
N LEU A 168 9.57 3.13 18.95
CA LEU A 168 8.42 2.59 19.70
C LEU A 168 8.94 1.55 20.69
N THR A 169 8.64 1.73 21.97
CA THR A 169 9.06 0.83 23.06
C THR A 169 7.84 0.14 23.63
N PHE A 170 7.70 -1.16 23.38
CA PHE A 170 6.61 -1.97 23.93
C PHE A 170 6.99 -2.45 25.34
N ASN A 171 5.99 -2.54 26.21
CA ASN A 171 6.12 -3.05 27.58
C ASN A 171 5.86 -4.55 27.64
#